data_AF-A0A4Q8TIS5-F1
#
_entry.id   AF-A0A4Q8TIS5-F1
#
_cell.length_a   1.000
_cell.length_b   1.000
_cell.length_c   1.000
_cell.angle_alpha   90.00
_cell.angle_beta   90.00
_cell.angle_gamma   90.00
#
_symmetry.space_group_name_H-M   'P 1'
#
loop_
_entity.id
_entity.type
_entity.pdbx_description
1 polymer ?
#
loop_
_entity_poly.entity_id
_entity_poly.type
_entity_poly.pdbx_seq_one_letter_code
_entity_poly.pdbx_strand_id
1 'polypeptide(L)'
;MDTTSLITAWVGTRSRKEIIHDHNVSVPLRFWEGFSDLPGMPLIGQSVTGNSISITRGTLFELAADAREDSTGDSALRLLWHTLAWGTGASNRNNRRRIMSVQADLPNAKRVLNEAAALAQSDPLKAFEILHPRNRNAIPYLGPNFTTKFLYAAGGGAPAHPAAIVDSRVLATLYAVTGDDWFQMKPRAFKYGVKRYSAVLEELTRMSEAASSPNRPIALDEVERWAFEFAADPGKQSQS
;
A
#
# COMPACT_ATOMS: atom_id res chain seq x y z
N MET A 1 -15.70 -10.61 21.09
CA MET A 1 -15.49 -9.14 21.14
C MET A 1 -15.82 -8.59 19.77
N ASP A 2 -16.61 -7.52 19.65
CA ASP A 2 -16.95 -6.96 18.33
C ASP A 2 -15.73 -6.31 17.65
N THR A 3 -15.76 -6.22 16.31
CA THR A 3 -14.67 -5.68 15.48
C THR A 3 -14.27 -4.26 15.88
N THR A 4 -15.25 -3.42 16.23
CA THR A 4 -15.02 -2.05 16.68
C THR A 4 -14.15 -2.01 17.93
N SER A 5 -14.48 -2.81 18.93
CA SER A 5 -13.74 -2.94 20.19
C SER A 5 -12.30 -3.43 19.95
N LEU A 6 -12.11 -4.37 19.01
CA LEU A 6 -10.78 -4.85 18.63
C LEU A 6 -9.92 -3.75 18.00
N ILE A 7 -10.50 -2.93 17.11
CA ILE A 7 -9.82 -1.79 16.47
C ILE A 7 -9.47 -0.74 17.53
N THR A 8 -10.43 -0.30 18.34
CA THR A 8 -10.21 0.74 19.36
C THR A 8 -9.18 0.30 20.40
N ALA A 9 -9.18 -0.97 20.83
CA ALA A 9 -8.17 -1.48 21.75
C ALA A 9 -6.77 -1.49 21.13
N TRP A 10 -6.64 -1.81 19.84
CA TRP A 10 -5.34 -1.82 19.16
C TRP A 10 -4.81 -0.40 18.86
N VAL A 11 -5.69 0.51 18.42
CA VAL A 11 -5.32 1.90 18.15
C VAL A 11 -5.08 2.68 19.45
N GLY A 12 -5.84 2.39 20.51
CA GLY A 12 -5.81 3.15 21.77
C GLY A 12 -4.49 3.11 22.54
N THR A 13 -3.61 2.16 22.26
CA THR A 13 -2.30 2.05 22.91
C THR A 13 -1.15 2.67 22.11
N ARG A 14 -1.45 3.34 20.97
CA ARG A 14 -0.43 3.83 20.02
C ARG A 14 -0.87 5.17 19.39
N SER A 15 0.09 6.03 19.11
CA SER A 15 -0.13 7.21 18.28
C SER A 15 -0.24 6.83 16.79
N ARG A 16 -0.92 7.66 16.00
CA ARG A 16 -0.95 7.49 14.53
C ARG A 16 0.46 7.55 13.92
N LYS A 17 1.36 8.36 14.49
CA LYS A 17 2.75 8.43 14.04
C LYS A 17 3.44 7.07 14.15
N GLU A 18 3.30 6.39 15.29
CA GLU A 18 3.87 5.05 15.50
C GLU A 18 3.22 4.00 14.59
N ILE A 19 1.88 4.03 14.46
CA ILE A 19 1.13 3.06 13.65
C ILE A 19 1.46 3.20 12.16
N ILE A 20 1.46 4.44 11.66
CA ILE A 20 1.50 4.73 10.23
C ILE A 20 2.88 5.20 9.81
N HIS A 21 3.33 6.36 10.28
CA HIS A 21 4.51 7.02 9.73
C HIS A 21 5.80 6.25 10.00
N ASP A 22 5.94 5.68 11.20
CA ASP A 22 7.18 5.03 11.64
C ASP A 22 7.21 3.52 11.31
N HIS A 23 6.12 2.99 10.74
CA HIS A 23 6.09 1.62 10.27
C HIS A 23 7.11 1.41 9.15
N ASN A 24 8.13 0.60 9.45
CA ASN A 24 9.31 0.43 8.63
C ASN A 24 9.49 -1.00 8.12
N VAL A 25 10.26 -1.11 7.04
CA VAL A 25 10.75 -2.37 6.51
C VAL A 25 12.25 -2.24 6.24
N SER A 26 13.02 -3.21 6.71
CA SER A 26 14.44 -3.34 6.37
C SER A 26 14.60 -3.89 4.95
N VAL A 27 15.28 -3.13 4.10
CA VAL A 27 15.48 -3.44 2.68
C VAL A 27 16.96 -3.72 2.43
N PRO A 28 17.34 -4.94 1.97
CA PRO A 28 18.72 -5.23 1.63
C PRO A 28 19.14 -4.50 0.35
N LEU A 29 20.21 -3.71 0.41
CA LEU A 29 20.68 -2.85 -0.68
C LEU A 29 21.31 -3.63 -1.83
N ARG A 30 21.96 -4.78 -1.55
CA ARG A 30 22.66 -5.61 -2.55
C ARG A 30 21.86 -5.89 -3.83
N PHE A 31 20.56 -6.12 -3.71
CA PHE A 31 19.72 -6.36 -4.88
C PHE A 31 19.49 -5.07 -5.70
N TRP A 32 19.28 -3.95 -5.02
CA TRP A 32 18.94 -2.66 -5.61
C TRP A 32 20.16 -1.92 -6.17
N GLU A 33 21.36 -2.19 -5.67
CA GLU A 33 22.64 -1.70 -6.24
C GLU A 33 22.82 -2.10 -7.71
N GLY A 34 22.34 -3.29 -8.11
CA GLY A 34 22.37 -3.73 -9.51
C GLY A 34 21.42 -2.97 -10.45
N PHE A 35 20.70 -1.98 -9.93
CA PHE A 35 19.74 -1.14 -10.65
C PHE A 35 19.99 0.35 -10.38
N SER A 36 21.21 0.74 -9.99
CA SER A 36 21.60 2.13 -9.68
C SER A 36 21.29 3.12 -10.80
N ASP A 37 21.27 2.66 -12.05
CA ASP A 37 21.11 3.49 -13.24
C ASP A 37 19.63 3.71 -13.62
N LEU A 38 18.69 3.15 -12.86
CA LEU A 38 17.27 3.41 -13.10
C LEU A 38 16.92 4.86 -12.76
N PRO A 39 16.04 5.52 -13.55
CA PRO A 39 15.48 6.81 -13.17
C PRO A 39 14.82 6.73 -11.79
N GLY A 40 15.12 7.72 -10.94
CA GLY A 40 14.59 7.79 -9.57
C GLY A 40 15.39 7.02 -8.50
N MET A 41 16.51 6.40 -8.86
CA MET A 41 17.50 5.86 -7.91
C MET A 41 18.49 6.95 -7.45
N PRO A 42 19.20 6.78 -6.31
CA PRO A 42 19.19 5.65 -5.38
C PRO A 42 17.94 5.61 -4.47
N LEU A 43 17.77 4.48 -3.76
CA LEU A 43 16.80 4.39 -2.67
C LEU A 43 17.22 5.29 -1.49
N ILE A 44 16.24 5.92 -0.83
CA ILE A 44 16.40 6.72 0.39
C ILE A 44 15.60 6.10 1.55
N GLY A 45 16.02 6.40 2.79
CA GLY A 45 15.45 5.85 4.03
C GLY A 45 16.13 6.42 5.28
N GLN A 46 15.61 6.08 6.46
CA GLN A 46 15.96 6.75 7.72
C GLN A 46 17.23 6.23 8.39
N SER A 47 17.67 5.00 8.09
CA SER A 47 18.89 4.43 8.68
C SER A 47 19.49 3.37 7.78
N VAL A 48 20.82 3.30 7.76
CA VAL A 48 21.58 2.22 7.13
C VAL A 48 22.21 1.38 8.23
N THR A 49 21.93 0.08 8.24
CA THR A 49 22.53 -0.87 9.18
C THR A 49 23.13 -2.02 8.40
N GLY A 50 24.46 -2.10 8.39
CA GLY A 50 25.18 -3.01 7.51
C GLY A 50 24.86 -2.72 6.04
N ASN A 51 24.33 -3.72 5.32
CA ASN A 51 23.96 -3.61 3.91
C ASN A 51 22.44 -3.50 3.67
N SER A 52 21.72 -2.91 4.63
CA SER A 52 20.27 -2.69 4.55
C SER A 52 19.91 -1.26 4.91
N ILE A 53 18.86 -0.74 4.26
CA ILE A 53 18.25 0.56 4.57
C ILE A 53 16.86 0.36 5.18
N SER A 54 16.49 1.20 6.14
CA SER A 54 15.13 1.24 6.71
C SER A 54 14.26 2.23 5.93
N ILE A 55 13.22 1.73 5.25
CA ILE A 55 12.22 2.57 4.58
C ILE A 55 10.95 2.57 5.42
N THR A 56 10.46 3.74 5.79
CA THR A 56 9.17 3.90 6.48
C THR A 56 8.05 4.28 5.52
N ARG A 57 6.78 4.16 5.94
CA ARG A 57 5.67 4.80 5.20
C ARG A 57 5.88 6.32 5.12
N GLY A 58 6.42 6.95 6.17
CA GLY A 58 6.80 8.36 6.15
C GLY A 58 7.74 8.72 5.00
N THR A 59 8.80 7.93 4.76
CA THR A 59 9.70 8.10 3.62
C THR A 59 8.96 7.98 2.28
N LEU A 60 7.97 7.10 2.17
CA LEU A 60 7.17 6.99 0.95
C LEU A 60 6.28 8.23 0.75
N PHE A 61 5.72 8.80 1.82
CA PHE A 61 4.89 10.00 1.75
C PHE A 61 5.69 11.25 1.39
N GLU A 62 6.95 11.35 1.81
CA GLU A 62 7.85 12.44 1.43
C GLU A 62 8.07 12.49 -0.09
N LEU A 63 8.03 11.33 -0.77
CA LEU A 63 8.16 11.23 -2.23
C LEU A 63 6.84 11.49 -2.98
N ALA A 64 5.72 11.59 -2.26
CA ALA A 64 4.40 11.59 -2.89
C ALA A 64 4.10 12.89 -3.64
N ALA A 65 4.50 14.05 -3.12
CA ALA A 65 4.25 15.34 -3.76
C ALA A 65 4.92 15.40 -5.15
N ASP A 66 6.23 15.12 -5.19
CA ASP A 66 6.99 15.07 -6.44
C ASP A 66 6.39 14.07 -7.43
N ALA A 67 5.94 12.90 -6.98
CA ALA A 67 5.34 11.89 -7.85
C ALA A 67 4.01 12.35 -8.50
N ARG A 68 3.27 13.24 -7.84
CA ARG A 68 2.01 13.82 -8.35
C ARG A 68 2.24 15.00 -9.28
N GLU A 69 3.27 15.81 -9.01
CA GLU A 69 3.50 17.10 -9.66
C GLU A 69 4.48 17.01 -10.85
N ASP A 70 5.40 16.05 -10.83
CA ASP A 70 6.37 15.85 -11.90
C ASP A 70 5.74 15.26 -13.17
N SER A 71 5.47 16.13 -14.15
CA SER A 71 4.93 15.75 -15.46
C SER A 71 5.83 14.79 -16.28
N THR A 72 7.10 14.62 -15.93
CA THR A 72 7.98 13.67 -16.65
C THR A 72 7.72 12.22 -16.25
N GLY A 73 7.16 11.99 -15.06
CA GLY A 73 6.93 10.67 -14.47
C GLY A 73 8.16 10.01 -13.84
N ASP A 74 9.30 10.70 -13.74
CA ASP A 74 10.50 10.19 -13.08
C ASP A 74 10.32 10.10 -11.57
N SER A 75 9.66 11.07 -10.95
CA SER A 75 9.32 11.02 -9.53
C SER A 75 8.28 9.93 -9.23
N ALA A 76 7.37 9.63 -10.16
CA ALA A 76 6.45 8.50 -10.03
C ALA A 76 7.19 7.15 -10.10
N LEU A 77 8.21 7.02 -10.95
CA LEU A 77 9.10 5.86 -10.94
C LEU A 77 9.90 5.74 -9.65
N ARG A 78 10.46 6.85 -9.16
CA ARG A 78 11.14 6.91 -7.87
C ARG A 78 10.25 6.36 -6.76
N LEU A 79 9.02 6.86 -6.66
CA LEU A 79 8.04 6.37 -5.69
C LEU A 79 7.74 4.87 -5.87
N LEU A 80 7.60 4.39 -7.11
CA LEU A 80 7.39 2.97 -7.39
C LEU A 80 8.55 2.12 -6.88
N TRP A 81 9.81 2.51 -7.09
CA TRP A 81 10.98 1.75 -6.62
C TRP A 81 11.03 1.64 -5.10
N HIS A 82 10.78 2.73 -4.41
CA HIS A 82 10.70 2.74 -2.94
C HIS A 82 9.51 1.90 -2.45
N THR A 83 8.37 1.97 -3.13
CA THR A 83 7.19 1.15 -2.83
C THR A 83 7.48 -0.35 -3.04
N LEU A 84 8.17 -0.74 -4.11
CA LEU A 84 8.56 -2.12 -4.35
C LEU A 84 9.55 -2.62 -3.30
N ALA A 85 10.57 -1.83 -3.00
CA ALA A 85 11.57 -2.10 -1.97
C ALA A 85 10.91 -2.33 -0.60
N TRP A 86 10.11 -1.35 -0.16
CA TRP A 86 9.36 -1.42 1.09
C TRP A 86 8.38 -2.60 1.12
N GLY A 87 7.60 -2.80 0.05
CA GLY A 87 6.56 -3.83 0.01
C GLY A 87 7.09 -5.27 -0.14
N THR A 88 8.37 -5.45 -0.47
CA THR A 88 9.00 -6.79 -0.58
C THR A 88 9.99 -7.10 0.54
N GLY A 89 10.57 -6.09 1.18
CA GLY A 89 11.64 -6.27 2.16
C GLY A 89 12.77 -7.13 1.59
N ALA A 90 13.07 -8.26 2.23
CA ALA A 90 14.09 -9.19 1.78
C ALA A 90 13.69 -10.05 0.55
N SER A 91 12.39 -10.14 0.21
CA SER A 91 11.89 -11.03 -0.84
C SER A 91 11.92 -10.41 -2.25
N ASN A 92 13.10 -10.39 -2.87
CA ASN A 92 13.30 -9.75 -4.18
C ASN A 92 12.97 -10.62 -5.42
N ARG A 93 12.49 -11.87 -5.24
CA ARG A 93 12.32 -12.85 -6.33
C ARG A 93 11.58 -12.31 -7.55
N ASN A 94 10.50 -11.54 -7.34
CA ASN A 94 9.67 -11.02 -8.42
C ASN A 94 10.03 -9.57 -8.82
N ASN A 95 10.87 -8.87 -8.06
CA ASN A 95 11.21 -7.47 -8.34
C ASN A 95 11.96 -7.32 -9.65
N ARG A 96 12.88 -8.24 -9.98
CA ARG A 96 13.58 -8.21 -11.28
C ARG A 96 12.59 -8.23 -12.45
N ARG A 97 11.56 -9.09 -12.42
CA ARG A 97 10.53 -9.14 -13.49
C ARG A 97 9.71 -7.85 -13.58
N ARG A 98 9.38 -7.24 -12.44
CA ARG A 98 8.66 -5.95 -12.40
C ARG A 98 9.50 -4.82 -12.99
N ILE A 99 10.75 -4.72 -12.59
CA ILE A 99 11.70 -3.72 -13.10
C ILE A 99 11.87 -3.89 -14.62
N MET A 100 12.13 -5.11 -15.09
CA MET A 100 12.23 -5.38 -16.54
C MET A 100 10.95 -5.01 -17.29
N SER A 101 9.77 -5.21 -16.69
CA SER A 101 8.48 -4.87 -17.32
C SER A 101 8.25 -3.37 -17.42
N VAL A 102 8.73 -2.59 -16.45
CA VAL A 102 8.75 -1.13 -16.54
C VAL A 102 9.72 -0.68 -17.62
N GLN A 103 10.93 -1.24 -17.69
CA GLN A 103 11.93 -0.83 -18.67
C GLN A 103 11.56 -1.20 -20.11
N ALA A 104 10.82 -2.31 -20.31
CA ALA A 104 10.38 -2.75 -21.63
C ALA A 104 9.46 -1.73 -22.33
N ASP A 105 8.75 -0.89 -21.57
CA ASP A 105 7.94 0.22 -22.09
C ASP A 105 7.96 1.38 -21.09
N LEU A 106 9.16 1.97 -20.94
CA LEU A 106 9.42 3.03 -19.98
C LEU A 106 8.51 4.27 -20.19
N PRO A 107 8.29 4.77 -21.44
CA PRO A 107 7.40 5.90 -21.66
C PRO A 107 5.97 5.64 -21.17
N ASN A 108 5.39 4.47 -21.46
CA ASN A 108 4.06 4.14 -20.97
C ASN A 108 4.05 3.99 -19.44
N ALA A 109 5.05 3.34 -18.86
CA ALA A 109 5.14 3.16 -17.40
C ALA A 109 5.17 4.51 -16.67
N LYS A 110 6.01 5.46 -17.12
CA LYS A 110 6.07 6.83 -16.59
C LYS A 110 4.69 7.50 -16.64
N ARG A 111 4.05 7.46 -17.82
CA ARG A 111 2.74 8.07 -18.05
C ARG A 111 1.66 7.50 -17.11
N VAL A 112 1.46 6.18 -17.07
CA VAL A 112 0.39 5.58 -16.24
C VAL A 112 0.65 5.73 -14.74
N LEU A 113 1.91 5.70 -14.30
CA LEU A 113 2.26 5.89 -12.89
C LEU A 113 2.02 7.34 -12.46
N ASN A 114 2.40 8.32 -13.30
CA ASN A 114 2.16 9.74 -13.01
C ASN A 114 0.67 10.06 -12.99
N GLU A 115 -0.10 9.64 -14.01
CA GLU A 115 -1.55 9.83 -14.06
C GLU A 115 -2.24 9.20 -12.82
N ALA A 116 -1.84 7.99 -12.43
CA ALA A 116 -2.38 7.33 -11.25
C ALA A 116 -1.95 8.03 -9.94
N ALA A 117 -0.71 8.51 -9.83
CA ALA A 117 -0.24 9.24 -8.66
C ALA A 117 -1.05 10.52 -8.46
N ALA A 118 -1.25 11.31 -9.52
CA ALA A 118 -2.01 12.56 -9.48
C ALA A 118 -3.44 12.39 -8.95
N LEU A 119 -4.06 11.23 -9.21
CA LEU A 119 -5.41 10.90 -8.74
C LEU A 119 -5.44 10.20 -7.37
N ALA A 120 -4.33 9.66 -6.89
CA ALA A 120 -4.31 8.81 -5.69
C ALA A 120 -4.83 9.50 -4.42
N GLN A 121 -4.70 10.83 -4.33
CA GLN A 121 -5.15 11.62 -3.19
C GLN A 121 -6.67 11.89 -3.18
N SER A 122 -7.35 11.83 -4.33
CA SER A 122 -8.74 12.26 -4.48
C SER A 122 -9.67 11.21 -5.10
N ASP A 123 -9.17 10.40 -6.03
CA ASP A 123 -9.92 9.34 -6.71
C ASP A 123 -9.05 8.07 -6.87
N PRO A 124 -8.88 7.31 -5.77
CA PRO A 124 -8.05 6.11 -5.77
C PRO A 124 -8.64 5.00 -6.65
N LEU A 125 -9.95 5.00 -6.92
CA LEU A 125 -10.59 4.03 -7.80
C LEU A 125 -10.19 4.27 -9.24
N LYS A 126 -10.25 5.53 -9.70
CA LYS A 126 -9.79 5.89 -11.03
C LYS A 126 -8.29 5.67 -11.20
N ALA A 127 -7.50 6.02 -10.19
CA ALA A 127 -6.07 5.75 -10.15
C ALA A 127 -5.77 4.24 -10.27
N PHE A 128 -6.57 3.39 -9.60
CA PHE A 128 -6.45 1.94 -9.72
C PHE A 128 -6.82 1.44 -11.12
N GLU A 129 -7.89 1.97 -11.73
CA GLU A 129 -8.30 1.61 -13.10
C GLU A 129 -7.23 1.95 -14.15
N ILE A 130 -6.49 3.04 -13.97
CA ILE A 130 -5.37 3.43 -14.85
C ILE A 130 -4.27 2.36 -14.82
N LEU A 131 -3.98 1.82 -13.64
CA LEU A 131 -2.95 0.78 -13.46
C LEU A 131 -3.48 -0.65 -13.70
N HIS A 132 -4.81 -0.85 -13.67
CA HIS A 132 -5.50 -2.12 -13.94
C HIS A 132 -6.64 -2.02 -14.96
N PRO A 133 -6.40 -1.50 -16.17
CA PRO A 133 -7.45 -1.32 -17.16
C PRO A 133 -8.06 -2.66 -17.55
N ARG A 134 -9.40 -2.74 -17.51
CA ARG A 134 -10.16 -3.95 -17.85
C ARG A 134 -9.68 -5.21 -17.09
N ASN A 135 -9.31 -5.04 -15.81
CA ASN A 135 -8.79 -6.10 -14.93
C ASN A 135 -7.48 -6.73 -15.41
N ARG A 136 -6.67 -5.98 -16.17
CA ARG A 136 -5.32 -6.37 -16.60
C ARG A 136 -4.32 -5.33 -16.11
N ASN A 137 -3.12 -5.76 -15.73
CA ASN A 137 -2.09 -4.81 -15.34
C ASN A 137 -1.67 -3.96 -16.55
N ALA A 138 -1.64 -2.64 -16.38
CA ALA A 138 -1.05 -1.73 -17.37
C ALA A 138 0.47 -1.94 -17.50
N ILE A 139 1.12 -2.34 -16.40
CA ILE A 139 2.52 -2.74 -16.34
C ILE A 139 2.57 -4.24 -15.98
N PRO A 140 3.11 -5.12 -16.84
CA PRO A 140 3.20 -6.54 -16.55
C PRO A 140 3.85 -6.83 -15.18
N TYR A 141 3.37 -7.86 -14.48
CA TYR A 141 3.83 -8.27 -13.14
C TYR A 141 3.62 -7.23 -12.00
N LEU A 142 3.13 -6.03 -12.29
CA LEU A 142 2.65 -5.08 -11.29
C LEU A 142 1.18 -5.36 -10.96
N GLY A 143 0.97 -6.39 -10.14
CA GLY A 143 -0.38 -6.83 -9.75
C GLY A 143 -1.07 -5.90 -8.73
N PRO A 144 -2.37 -6.12 -8.45
CA PRO A 144 -3.21 -5.27 -7.60
C PRO A 144 -2.60 -4.92 -6.24
N ASN A 145 -1.97 -5.87 -5.56
CA ASN A 145 -1.33 -5.65 -4.26
C ASN A 145 -0.30 -4.50 -4.31
N PHE A 146 0.63 -4.54 -5.28
CA PHE A 146 1.63 -3.47 -5.41
C PHE A 146 1.03 -2.17 -5.96
N THR A 147 -0.01 -2.26 -6.77
CA THR A 147 -0.77 -1.07 -7.18
C THR A 147 -1.37 -0.35 -5.98
N THR A 148 -2.06 -1.06 -5.08
CA THR A 148 -2.62 -0.39 -3.88
C THR A 148 -1.55 0.17 -2.96
N LYS A 149 -0.37 -0.45 -2.88
CA LYS A 149 0.78 0.11 -2.14
C LYS A 149 1.30 1.40 -2.77
N PHE A 150 1.40 1.44 -4.11
CA PHE A 150 1.82 2.63 -4.84
C PHE A 150 0.80 3.76 -4.67
N LEU A 151 -0.50 3.47 -4.82
CA LEU A 151 -1.57 4.46 -4.64
C LEU A 151 -1.61 4.99 -3.19
N TYR A 152 -1.50 4.11 -2.20
CA TYR A 152 -1.42 4.50 -0.79
C TYR A 152 -0.25 5.46 -0.53
N ALA A 153 0.93 5.13 -1.06
CA ALA A 153 2.11 5.97 -0.93
C ALA A 153 1.90 7.33 -1.64
N ALA A 154 1.38 7.32 -2.87
CA ALA A 154 1.08 8.53 -3.65
C ALA A 154 -0.02 9.40 -3.03
N GLY A 155 -0.90 8.83 -2.20
CA GLY A 155 -1.90 9.57 -1.42
C GLY A 155 -1.30 10.46 -0.32
N GLY A 156 -0.02 10.25 0.05
CA GLY A 156 0.73 11.15 0.94
C GLY A 156 0.38 11.03 2.44
N GLY A 157 -0.45 10.07 2.84
CA GLY A 157 -0.59 9.68 4.25
C GLY A 157 -1.31 10.66 5.18
N ALA A 158 -1.93 11.72 4.64
CA ALA A 158 -2.82 12.59 5.41
C ALA A 158 -4.02 11.79 5.93
N PRO A 159 -4.51 11.95 7.17
CA PRO A 159 -5.56 11.09 7.74
C PRO A 159 -6.84 10.95 6.88
N ALA A 160 -7.16 11.96 6.07
CA ALA A 160 -8.34 11.98 5.20
C ALA A 160 -8.09 11.39 3.80
N HIS A 161 -6.88 10.91 3.48
CA HIS A 161 -6.60 10.36 2.16
C HIS A 161 -7.38 9.04 1.95
N PRO A 162 -8.00 8.84 0.77
CA PRO A 162 -8.95 7.75 0.56
C PRO A 162 -8.29 6.42 0.14
N ALA A 163 -6.98 6.40 -0.07
CA ALA A 163 -6.27 5.20 -0.54
C ALA A 163 -5.88 4.29 0.64
N ALA A 164 -6.00 2.97 0.44
CA ALA A 164 -5.56 1.96 1.39
C ALA A 164 -4.70 0.90 0.71
N ILE A 165 -3.86 0.21 1.49
CA ILE A 165 -3.19 -1.01 1.02
C ILE A 165 -4.17 -2.17 1.13
N VAL A 166 -4.36 -2.90 0.03
CA VAL A 166 -5.18 -4.10 0.01
C VAL A 166 -4.32 -5.28 -0.40
N ASP A 167 -3.89 -6.06 0.60
CA ASP A 167 -3.16 -7.30 0.36
C ASP A 167 -3.87 -8.51 0.98
N SER A 168 -3.25 -9.68 0.83
CA SER A 168 -3.84 -10.93 1.28
C SER A 168 -4.10 -10.97 2.79
N ARG A 169 -3.33 -10.24 3.61
CA ARG A 169 -3.53 -10.20 5.07
C ARG A 169 -4.71 -9.32 5.42
N VAL A 170 -4.78 -8.13 4.83
CA VAL A 170 -5.94 -7.23 4.98
C VAL A 170 -7.21 -7.95 4.54
N LEU A 171 -7.20 -8.57 3.35
CA LEU A 171 -8.34 -9.34 2.83
C LEU A 171 -8.71 -10.52 3.74
N ALA A 172 -7.74 -11.24 4.31
CA ALA A 172 -8.01 -12.36 5.21
C ALA A 172 -8.67 -11.90 6.51
N THR A 173 -8.20 -10.81 7.11
CA THR A 173 -8.82 -10.24 8.30
C THR A 173 -10.23 -9.76 8.01
N LEU A 174 -10.43 -8.97 6.95
CA LEU A 174 -11.75 -8.48 6.58
C LEU A 174 -12.73 -9.63 6.37
N TYR A 175 -12.35 -10.65 5.61
CA TYR A 175 -13.17 -11.84 5.41
C TYR A 175 -13.51 -12.56 6.73
N ALA A 176 -12.55 -12.67 7.66
CA ALA A 176 -12.76 -13.32 8.95
C ALA A 176 -13.74 -12.56 9.86
N VAL A 177 -13.74 -11.22 9.81
CA VAL A 177 -14.56 -10.39 10.72
C VAL A 177 -15.88 -9.91 10.13
N THR A 178 -16.07 -9.98 8.81
CA THR A 178 -17.34 -9.61 8.14
C THR A 178 -18.19 -10.83 7.73
N GLY A 179 -17.59 -12.01 7.59
CA GLY A 179 -18.30 -13.25 7.26
C GLY A 179 -18.33 -13.60 5.75
N ASP A 180 -19.07 -14.67 5.42
CA ASP A 180 -19.08 -15.32 4.09
C ASP A 180 -19.74 -14.50 2.97
N ASP A 181 -20.49 -13.44 3.28
CA ASP A 181 -21.27 -12.67 2.30
C ASP A 181 -20.40 -11.84 1.33
N TRP A 182 -19.10 -11.75 1.57
CA TRP A 182 -18.22 -10.97 0.72
C TRP A 182 -17.36 -11.84 -0.21
N PHE A 183 -17.97 -12.37 -1.27
CA PHE A 183 -17.27 -13.08 -2.36
C PHE A 183 -16.11 -12.25 -2.96
N GLN A 184 -16.20 -10.92 -2.86
CA GLN A 184 -15.14 -10.00 -3.25
C GLN A 184 -13.95 -9.93 -2.27
N MET A 185 -13.98 -10.51 -1.07
CA MET A 185 -12.85 -10.48 -0.12
C MET A 185 -12.14 -11.84 0.02
N LYS A 186 -12.62 -12.88 -0.67
CA LYS A 186 -11.99 -14.21 -0.64
C LYS A 186 -10.48 -14.13 -0.97
N PRO A 187 -9.58 -14.58 -0.07
CA PRO A 187 -8.13 -14.37 -0.19
C PRO A 187 -7.46 -15.01 -1.42
N ARG A 188 -8.12 -15.96 -2.09
CA ARG A 188 -7.52 -16.76 -3.18
C ARG A 188 -7.44 -16.07 -4.54
N ALA A 189 -8.06 -14.90 -4.71
CA ALA A 189 -7.99 -14.17 -5.97
C ALA A 189 -6.83 -13.15 -5.97
N PHE A 190 -5.64 -13.62 -6.35
CA PHE A 190 -4.45 -12.78 -6.60
C PHE A 190 -4.61 -11.82 -7.80
N LYS A 191 -5.73 -11.93 -8.51
CA LYS A 191 -6.16 -11.05 -9.59
C LYS A 191 -7.52 -10.49 -9.19
N TYR A 192 -7.56 -9.21 -8.86
CA TYR A 192 -8.80 -8.52 -8.58
C TYR A 192 -8.80 -7.14 -9.25
N GLY A 193 -10.00 -6.69 -9.60
CA GLY A 193 -10.22 -5.41 -10.27
C GLY A 193 -10.68 -4.32 -9.32
N VAL A 194 -10.99 -3.15 -9.90
CA VAL A 194 -11.45 -1.96 -9.18
C VAL A 194 -12.66 -2.23 -8.27
N LYS A 195 -13.59 -3.11 -8.68
CA LYS A 195 -14.76 -3.46 -7.85
C LYS A 195 -14.39 -4.02 -6.49
N ARG A 196 -13.36 -4.89 -6.44
CA ARG A 196 -12.87 -5.43 -5.17
C ARG A 196 -12.14 -4.36 -4.37
N TYR A 197 -11.37 -3.50 -5.03
CA TYR A 197 -10.69 -2.41 -4.35
C TYR A 197 -11.69 -1.44 -3.71
N SER A 198 -12.72 -0.99 -4.44
CA SER A 198 -13.84 -0.18 -3.93
C SER A 198 -14.49 -0.80 -2.72
N ALA A 199 -14.90 -2.06 -2.83
CA ALA A 199 -15.52 -2.81 -1.77
C ALA A 199 -14.66 -2.89 -0.49
N VAL A 200 -13.34 -2.96 -0.62
CA VAL A 200 -12.44 -2.95 0.55
C VAL A 200 -12.29 -1.54 1.12
N LEU A 201 -12.19 -0.49 0.29
CA LEU A 201 -12.13 0.89 0.77
C LEU A 201 -13.41 1.27 1.51
N GLU A 202 -14.58 0.93 0.97
CA GLU A 202 -15.89 1.14 1.61
C GLU A 202 -15.94 0.49 2.98
N GLU A 203 -15.48 -0.75 3.10
CA GLU A 203 -15.52 -1.47 4.37
C GLU A 203 -14.51 -0.92 5.38
N LEU A 204 -13.29 -0.58 4.95
CA LEU A 204 -12.31 0.06 5.83
C LEU A 204 -12.81 1.42 6.32
N THR A 205 -13.42 2.23 5.45
CA THR A 205 -14.05 3.52 5.83
C THR A 205 -15.15 3.29 6.85
N ARG A 206 -16.07 2.37 6.61
CA ARG A 206 -17.17 2.04 7.53
C ARG A 206 -16.66 1.63 8.91
N MET A 207 -15.63 0.78 8.97
CA MET A 207 -14.99 0.37 10.22
C MET A 207 -14.28 1.54 10.92
N SER A 208 -13.61 2.41 10.15
CA SER A 208 -12.93 3.60 10.64
C SER A 208 -13.91 4.57 11.30
N GLU A 209 -15.05 4.82 10.67
CA GLU A 209 -16.12 5.66 11.20
C GLU A 209 -16.73 5.06 12.47
N ALA A 210 -17.03 3.75 12.45
CA ALA A 210 -17.61 3.05 13.59
C ALA A 210 -16.68 3.00 14.83
N ALA A 211 -15.36 2.94 14.62
CA ALA A 211 -14.37 2.91 15.70
C ALA A 211 -13.89 4.30 16.14
N SER A 212 -14.23 5.35 15.39
CA SER A 212 -13.87 6.72 15.70
C SER A 212 -14.68 7.28 16.88
N SER A 213 -14.06 8.17 17.64
CA SER A 213 -14.73 9.00 18.64
C SER A 213 -14.36 10.47 18.46
N PRO A 214 -15.11 11.44 19.01
CA PRO A 214 -14.78 12.86 18.89
C PRO A 214 -13.36 13.21 19.37
N ASN A 215 -12.86 12.50 20.39
CA ASN A 215 -11.52 12.73 20.96
C ASN A 215 -10.41 11.92 20.28
N ARG A 216 -10.78 10.87 19.53
CA ARG A 216 -9.85 10.04 18.78
C ARG A 216 -10.48 9.61 17.46
N PRO A 217 -10.45 10.49 16.43
CA PRO A 217 -10.72 10.07 15.07
C PRO A 217 -9.71 8.99 14.69
N ILE A 218 -10.19 7.91 14.09
CA ILE A 218 -9.37 6.83 13.54
C ILE A 218 -9.41 7.00 12.02
N ALA A 219 -8.24 6.99 11.39
CA ALA A 219 -8.13 7.07 9.93
C ALA A 219 -8.27 5.68 9.29
N LEU A 220 -8.71 5.65 8.03
CA LEU A 220 -8.87 4.43 7.24
C LEU A 220 -7.58 3.59 7.22
N ASP A 221 -6.42 4.24 7.19
CA ASP A 221 -5.15 3.53 7.13
C ASP A 221 -4.67 2.97 8.48
N GLU A 222 -5.19 3.48 9.59
CA GLU A 222 -5.01 2.86 10.91
C GLU A 222 -5.80 1.54 11.00
N VAL A 223 -7.01 1.48 10.41
CA VAL A 223 -7.80 0.25 10.31
C VAL A 223 -7.15 -0.75 9.35
N GLU A 224 -6.66 -0.31 8.19
CA GLU A 224 -5.86 -1.15 7.29
C GLU A 224 -4.68 -1.77 8.03
N ARG A 225 -3.98 -0.96 8.84
CA ARG A 225 -2.81 -1.42 9.55
C ARG A 225 -3.18 -2.39 10.66
N TRP A 226 -4.23 -2.16 11.42
CA TRP A 226 -4.79 -3.15 12.33
C TRP A 226 -5.09 -4.47 11.61
N ALA A 227 -5.79 -4.42 10.47
CA ALA A 227 -6.20 -5.59 9.72
C ALA A 227 -4.99 -6.43 9.26
N PHE A 228 -3.91 -5.77 8.83
CA PHE A 228 -2.68 -6.45 8.44
C PHE A 228 -2.00 -7.16 9.63
N GLU A 229 -1.99 -6.59 10.85
CA GLU A 229 -1.41 -7.26 12.04
C GLU A 229 -2.28 -8.39 12.54
N PHE A 230 -3.60 -8.20 12.54
CA PHE A 230 -4.54 -9.19 13.07
C PHE A 230 -4.42 -10.54 12.34
N ALA A 231 -4.18 -10.53 11.03
CA ALA A 231 -3.91 -11.75 10.26
C ALA A 231 -2.59 -12.45 10.62
N ALA A 232 -1.64 -11.74 11.24
CA ALA A 232 -0.34 -12.30 11.63
C ALA A 232 -0.36 -12.97 13.02
N ASP A 233 -1.44 -12.80 13.79
CA ASP A 233 -1.62 -13.38 15.14
C ASP A 233 -2.89 -14.26 15.20
N PRO A 234 -2.82 -15.54 14.77
CA PRO A 234 -3.96 -16.45 14.74
C PRO A 234 -4.56 -16.75 16.11
N GLY A 235 -3.81 -16.51 17.20
CA GLY A 235 -4.25 -16.79 18.58
C GLY A 235 -5.41 -15.92 19.05
N LYS A 236 -5.71 -14.82 18.34
CA LYS A 236 -6.87 -13.95 18.62
C LYS A 236 -8.11 -14.27 17.78
N GLN A 237 -7.99 -15.15 16.79
CA GLN A 237 -9.10 -15.57 15.91
C GLN A 237 -10.01 -16.63 16.54
N SER A 238 -9.62 -17.19 17.70
CA SER A 238 -10.31 -18.32 18.36
C SER A 238 -11.12 -17.93 19.62
N GLN A 239 -11.34 -16.64 19.87
CA GLN A 239 -12.09 -16.15 21.04
C GLN A 239 -13.35 -15.33 20.70
N SER A 240 -13.93 -15.53 19.50
CA SER A 240 -15.24 -14.98 19.12
C SER A 240 -16.30 -16.05 19.07
#